data_AF-W2T738-F1
#
_entry.id   AF-W2T738-F1
#
_cell.length_a   1.000
_cell.length_b   1.000
_cell.length_c   1.000
_cell.angle_alpha   90.00
_cell.angle_beta   90.00
_cell.angle_gamma   90.00
#
_symmetry.space_group_name_H-M   'P 1'
#
loop_
_entity.id
_entity.type
_entity.pdbx_description
1 polymer ?
#
loop_
_entity_poly.entity_id
_entity_poly.type
_entity_poly.pdbx_seq_one_letter_code
_entity_poly.pdbx_strand_id
1 'polypeptide(L)'
;MSGVENRRNIPTSRYPRNFTASRTFAPGETVNYFDDSIYNVQLGLYVVGYKEAQDVNLRKFVPQHRVLARLATYQNRADELYKWNPMVEIYHLDRVDEWYLDSYEVRDELFSYRLGYLKLAPVAQDAFVTTGGYFDLSEGFAIRYLNT
;
A
#
# COMPACT_ATOMS: atom_id res chain seq x y z
N MET A 1 24.27 5.59 24.01
CA MET A 1 23.61 4.48 23.27
C MET A 1 22.34 4.96 22.54
N SER A 2 22.32 6.13 21.89
CA SER A 2 21.10 6.70 21.25
C SER A 2 21.11 6.66 19.71
N GLY A 3 22.16 6.11 19.08
CA GLY A 3 22.36 6.20 17.63
C GLY A 3 21.73 5.08 16.79
N VAL A 4 21.30 3.97 17.41
CA VAL A 4 20.82 2.77 16.69
C VAL A 4 19.30 2.79 16.48
N GLU A 5 18.56 3.39 17.41
CA GLU A 5 17.09 3.47 17.35
C GLU A 5 16.59 4.32 16.16
N ASN A 6 17.37 5.34 15.79
CA ASN A 6 17.00 6.28 14.74
C ASN A 6 17.07 5.69 13.30
N ARG A 7 17.61 4.47 13.12
CA ARG A 7 17.67 3.81 11.81
C ARG A 7 16.45 2.95 11.47
N ARG A 8 15.61 2.66 12.46
CA ARG A 8 14.41 1.81 12.30
C ARG A 8 13.15 2.61 12.08
N ASN A 9 13.26 3.93 12.14
CA ASN A 9 12.15 4.85 12.11
C ASN A 9 12.26 5.69 10.85
N ILE A 10 11.26 5.61 9.97
CA ILE A 10 11.21 6.45 8.77
C ILE A 10 10.16 7.55 8.94
N PRO A 11 10.55 8.83 8.84
CA PRO A 11 9.58 9.91 8.75
C PRO A 11 8.94 9.88 7.36
N THR A 12 7.63 10.05 7.31
CA THR A 12 6.89 10.22 6.07
C THR A 12 6.01 11.47 6.18
N SER A 13 5.93 12.22 5.09
CA SER A 13 5.06 13.37 4.98
C SER A 13 4.05 13.12 3.86
N ARG A 14 2.76 13.30 4.14
CA ARG A 14 1.69 13.06 3.17
C ARG A 14 0.60 14.11 3.27
N TYR A 15 -0.05 14.37 2.15
CA TYR A 15 -1.22 15.24 2.11
C TYR A 15 -2.49 14.37 2.14
N PRO A 16 -3.41 14.60 3.08
CA PRO A 16 -4.68 13.87 3.17
C PRO A 16 -5.46 13.82 1.86
N ARG A 17 -5.37 14.89 1.05
CA ARG A 17 -6.09 15.03 -0.22
C ARG A 17 -5.60 14.11 -1.34
N ASN A 18 -4.42 13.51 -1.19
CA ASN A 18 -3.87 12.58 -2.18
C ASN A 18 -4.55 11.20 -2.13
N PHE A 19 -5.36 10.95 -1.11
CA PHE A 19 -6.04 9.69 -0.92
C PHE A 19 -7.54 9.92 -0.79
N THR A 20 -8.26 9.44 -1.80
CA THR A 20 -9.72 9.43 -1.81
C THR A 20 -10.19 7.99 -1.65
N ALA A 21 -11.33 7.81 -1.00
CA ALA A 21 -11.99 6.52 -0.98
C ALA A 21 -12.32 6.09 -2.43
N SER A 22 -12.06 4.83 -2.76
CA SER A 22 -12.54 4.22 -4.01
C SER A 22 -14.06 4.12 -3.93
N ARG A 23 -14.77 5.11 -4.47
CA ARG A 23 -16.23 5.10 -4.53
C ARG A 23 -16.68 4.61 -5.89
N THR A 24 -17.64 3.69 -5.90
CA THR A 24 -18.38 3.34 -7.13
C THR A 24 -19.32 4.51 -7.41
N PHE A 25 -18.85 5.47 -8.20
CA PHE A 25 -19.71 6.56 -8.67
C PHE A 25 -20.75 5.98 -9.63
N ALA A 26 -22.02 6.29 -9.41
CA ALA A 26 -23.02 6.02 -10.42
C ALA A 26 -22.70 6.84 -11.68
N PRO A 27 -22.97 6.33 -12.90
CA PRO A 27 -22.72 7.10 -14.11
C PRO A 27 -23.50 8.42 -14.06
N GLY A 28 -22.76 9.54 -14.03
CA GLY A 28 -23.31 10.91 -13.93
C GLY A 28 -23.10 11.62 -12.60
N GLU A 29 -22.53 10.96 -11.59
CA GLU A 29 -22.24 11.58 -10.28
C GLU A 29 -20.95 12.39 -10.33
N THR A 30 -21.01 13.67 -9.93
CA THR A 30 -19.84 14.54 -9.85
C THR A 30 -19.17 14.39 -8.48
N VAL A 31 -17.86 14.13 -8.48
CA VAL A 31 -17.09 14.01 -7.23
C VAL A 31 -16.95 15.38 -6.58
N ASN A 32 -17.55 15.56 -5.41
CA ASN A 32 -17.35 16.77 -4.61
C ASN A 32 -16.08 16.66 -3.77
N TYR A 33 -14.98 17.27 -4.25
CA TYR A 33 -13.69 17.30 -3.55
C TYR A 33 -13.65 18.21 -2.31
N PHE A 34 -14.76 18.86 -1.96
CA PHE A 34 -14.90 19.63 -0.72
C PHE A 34 -15.61 18.85 0.38
N ASP A 35 -16.14 17.66 0.10
CA ASP A 35 -16.72 16.80 1.12
C ASP A 35 -15.60 16.10 1.90
N ASP A 36 -15.51 16.32 3.21
CA ASP A 36 -14.48 15.68 4.04
C ASP A 36 -14.69 14.16 4.16
N SER A 37 -15.90 13.67 3.89
CA SER A 37 -16.22 12.24 3.91
C SER A 37 -15.48 11.42 2.85
N ILE A 38 -15.05 12.04 1.75
CA ILE A 38 -14.30 11.34 0.68
C ILE A 38 -12.84 11.09 1.07
N TYR A 39 -12.33 11.83 2.05
CA TYR A 39 -10.96 11.71 2.55
C TYR A 39 -10.86 10.84 3.81
N ASN A 40 -11.99 10.47 4.44
CA ASN A 40 -12.03 9.56 5.58
C ASN A 40 -11.82 8.11 5.13
N VAL A 41 -10.58 7.78 4.78
CA VAL A 41 -10.16 6.46 4.28
C VAL A 41 -9.05 5.88 5.15
N GLN A 42 -9.10 4.57 5.38
CA GLN A 42 -7.99 3.87 6.02
C GLN A 42 -6.91 3.57 4.98
N LEU A 43 -5.67 3.92 5.27
CA LEU A 43 -4.51 3.74 4.41
C LEU A 43 -3.57 2.68 4.98
N GLY A 44 -3.04 1.82 4.13
CA GLY A 44 -1.98 0.86 4.45
C GLY A 44 -0.66 1.31 3.83
N LEU A 45 0.42 1.23 4.59
CA LEU A 45 1.78 1.37 4.08
C LEU A 45 2.26 0.01 3.57
N TYR A 46 2.27 -0.18 2.26
CA TYR A 46 2.61 -1.42 1.59
C TYR A 46 4.08 -1.43 1.15
N VAL A 47 4.73 -2.58 1.32
CA VAL A 47 6.05 -2.87 0.79
C VAL A 47 5.89 -3.55 -0.55
N VAL A 48 6.36 -2.89 -1.61
CA VAL A 48 6.33 -3.43 -2.97
C VAL A 48 7.75 -3.87 -3.33
N GLY A 49 7.90 -5.18 -3.54
CA GLY A 49 9.11 -5.76 -4.09
C GLY A 49 9.01 -5.92 -5.59
N TYR A 50 10.14 -6.13 -6.26
CA TYR A 50 10.15 -6.60 -7.63
C TYR A 50 11.13 -7.73 -7.83
N LYS A 51 10.81 -8.60 -8.79
CA LYS A 51 11.70 -9.67 -9.24
C LYS A 51 12.07 -9.42 -10.69
N GLU A 52 13.32 -9.71 -11.01
CA GLU A 52 13.82 -9.65 -12.38
C GLU A 52 13.41 -10.96 -13.07
N ALA A 53 12.31 -10.93 -13.83
CA ALA A 53 11.97 -12.02 -14.71
C ALA A 53 12.69 -11.80 -16.05
N GLN A 54 13.47 -12.79 -16.49
CA GLN A 54 14.06 -12.76 -17.82
C GLN A 54 12.96 -13.05 -18.84
N ASP A 55 12.49 -12.02 -19.53
CA ASP A 55 11.62 -12.20 -20.68
C ASP A 55 12.46 -12.71 -21.86
N VAL A 56 12.24 -13.98 -22.23
CA VAL A 56 12.96 -14.67 -23.31
C VAL A 56 12.72 -13.97 -24.65
N ASN A 57 11.56 -13.32 -24.83
CA ASN A 57 11.20 -12.66 -26.09
C ASN A 57 11.81 -11.26 -26.22
N LEU A 58 11.89 -10.51 -25.12
CA LEU A 58 12.36 -9.11 -25.17
C LEU A 58 13.87 -8.94 -24.88
N ARG A 59 14.60 -10.00 -24.46
CA ARG A 59 16.03 -9.95 -24.06
C ARG A 59 16.35 -8.74 -23.16
N LYS A 60 15.36 -8.28 -22.41
CA LYS A 60 15.42 -7.09 -21.56
C LYS A 60 14.77 -7.41 -20.24
N PHE A 61 15.34 -6.87 -19.18
CA PHE A 61 14.80 -7.00 -17.83
C PHE A 61 13.49 -6.22 -17.72
N VAL A 62 12.41 -6.92 -17.38
CA VAL A 62 11.12 -6.31 -17.05
C VAL A 62 10.86 -6.57 -15.56
N PRO A 63 10.84 -5.53 -14.71
CA PRO A 63 10.58 -5.71 -13.29
C PRO A 63 9.12 -6.14 -13.10
N GLN A 64 8.92 -7.29 -12.48
CA GLN A 64 7.59 -7.71 -12.03
C GLN A 64 7.42 -7.31 -10.57
N HIS A 65 6.56 -6.33 -10.33
CA HIS A 65 6.29 -5.81 -8.99
C HIS A 65 5.22 -6.65 -8.30
N ARG A 66 5.41 -6.89 -7.00
CA ARG A 66 4.45 -7.59 -6.15
C ARG A 66 4.42 -6.95 -4.77
N VAL A 67 3.24 -6.85 -4.20
CA VAL A 67 3.04 -6.42 -2.82
C VAL A 67 3.46 -7.57 -1.89
N LEU A 68 4.43 -7.32 -1.03
CA LEU A 68 4.98 -8.33 -0.13
C LEU A 68 4.28 -8.33 1.23
N ALA A 69 4.10 -7.15 1.80
CA ALA A 69 3.56 -6.97 3.14
C ALA A 69 2.99 -5.57 3.35
N ARG A 70 2.17 -5.41 4.39
CA ARG A 70 1.75 -4.12 4.96
C ARG A 70 2.48 -3.90 6.28
N LEU A 71 3.14 -2.74 6.41
CA LEU A 71 3.91 -2.39 7.61
C LEU A 71 3.04 -1.72 8.68
N ALA A 72 2.13 -0.85 8.27
CA ALA A 72 1.29 -0.09 9.17
C ALA A 72 -0.05 0.24 8.51
N THR A 73 -1.09 0.41 9.33
CA THR A 73 -2.36 1.01 8.93
C THR A 73 -2.53 2.39 9.57
N TYR A 74 -3.15 3.31 8.83
CA TYR A 74 -3.35 4.68 9.20
C TYR A 74 -4.77 5.13 8.87
N GLN A 75 -5.36 5.98 9.70
CA GLN A 75 -6.66 6.59 9.39
C GLN A 75 -6.46 8.00 8.87
N ASN A 76 -6.84 8.26 7.62
CA ASN A 76 -6.75 9.59 7.04
C ASN A 76 -7.68 10.57 7.76
N ARG A 77 -7.08 11.54 8.46
CA ARG A 77 -7.81 12.60 9.15
C ARG A 77 -8.07 13.73 8.16
N ALA A 78 -9.33 13.87 7.79
CA ALA A 78 -9.82 14.91 6.90
C ALA A 78 -10.02 16.25 7.63
N ASP A 79 -9.19 16.58 8.62
CA ASP A 79 -9.35 17.82 9.38
C ASP A 79 -8.96 19.04 8.54
N GLU A 80 -9.66 20.15 8.76
CA GLU A 80 -9.45 21.41 8.05
C GLU A 80 -8.01 21.95 8.17
N LEU A 81 -7.34 21.67 9.30
CA LEU A 81 -5.96 22.08 9.57
C LEU A 81 -4.92 21.35 8.70
N TYR A 82 -5.17 20.07 8.38
CA TYR A 82 -4.26 19.23 7.59
C TYR A 82 -4.61 19.21 6.09
N LYS A 83 -5.60 20.02 5.67
CA LYS A 83 -5.98 20.16 4.26
C LYS A 83 -4.88 20.78 3.40
N TRP A 84 -4.11 21.70 3.99
CA TRP A 84 -3.03 22.44 3.33
C TRP A 84 -1.64 22.13 3.89
N ASN A 85 -1.59 21.41 5.01
CA ASN A 85 -0.34 21.05 5.68
C ASN A 85 -0.09 19.54 5.55
N PRO A 86 1.15 19.12 5.29
CA PRO A 86 1.48 17.71 5.26
C PRO A 86 1.36 17.12 6.67
N MET A 87 0.72 15.95 6.76
CA MET A 87 0.77 15.12 7.95
C MET A 87 2.11 14.41 7.98
N VAL A 88 2.85 14.57 9.08
CA VAL A 88 4.16 13.95 9.28
C VAL A 88 4.03 12.86 10.34
N GLU A 89 4.42 11.64 9.98
CA GLU A 89 4.43 10.50 10.90
C GLU A 89 5.72 9.71 10.81
N ILE A 90 6.06 9.06 11.92
CA ILE A 90 7.21 8.20 12.04
C ILE A 90 6.73 6.76 12.05
N TYR A 91 7.27 5.94 11.15
CA TYR A 91 6.95 4.52 11.07
C TYR A 91 8.10 3.65 11.51
N HIS A 92 7.79 2.63 12.28
CA HIS A 92 8.73 1.60 12.69
C HIS A 92 8.80 0.49 11.64
N LEU A 93 9.99 0.26 11.09
CA LEU A 93 10.26 -0.75 10.05
C LEU A 93 10.42 -2.18 10.60
N ASP A 94 10.45 -2.34 11.92
CA ASP A 94 10.66 -3.62 12.59
C ASP A 94 9.37 -4.43 12.80
N ARG A 95 8.21 -3.80 12.59
CA ARG A 95 6.91 -4.45 12.68
C ARG A 95 6.30 -4.59 11.28
N VAL A 96 5.75 -5.77 11.03
CA VAL A 96 4.88 -6.05 9.89
C VAL A 96 3.48 -6.34 10.44
N ASP A 97 2.48 -5.63 9.92
CA ASP A 97 1.08 -5.84 10.30
C ASP A 97 0.50 -7.07 9.59
N GLU A 98 0.76 -7.23 8.29
CA GLU A 98 0.18 -8.31 7.49
C GLU A 98 1.11 -8.71 6.33
N TRP A 99 1.23 -10.02 6.08
CA TRP A 99 1.96 -10.57 4.93
C TRP A 99 0.98 -10.98 3.84
N TYR A 100 1.28 -10.62 2.58
CA TYR A 100 0.47 -11.01 1.40
C TYR A 100 1.12 -12.12 0.57
N LEU A 101 2.19 -12.72 1.11
CA LEU A 101 2.86 -13.89 0.57
C LEU A 101 2.45 -15.10 1.39
N ASP A 102 2.38 -16.27 0.73
CA ASP A 102 2.17 -17.51 1.47
C ASP A 102 3.37 -17.84 2.37
N SER A 103 3.14 -18.62 3.43
CA SER A 103 4.16 -19.07 4.37
C SER A 103 5.37 -19.73 3.69
N TYR A 104 5.16 -20.45 2.58
CA TYR A 104 6.24 -21.01 1.77
C TYR A 104 6.99 -19.90 1.00
N GLU A 105 6.26 -19.02 0.31
CA GLU A 105 6.83 -17.90 -0.46
C GLU A 105 7.64 -16.95 0.45
N VAL A 106 7.17 -16.70 1.69
CA VAL A 106 7.91 -15.90 2.67
C VAL A 106 9.25 -16.55 3.03
N ARG A 107 9.28 -17.89 3.17
CA ARG A 107 10.49 -18.60 3.59
C ARG A 107 11.52 -18.74 2.47
N ASP A 108 11.05 -19.02 1.26
CA ASP A 108 11.92 -19.44 0.15
C ASP A 108 12.09 -18.34 -0.92
N GLU A 109 11.01 -17.61 -1.24
CA GLU A 109 11.03 -16.64 -2.34
C GLU A 109 11.32 -15.20 -1.90
N LEU A 110 11.09 -14.85 -0.63
CA LEU A 110 11.23 -13.47 -0.14
C LEU A 110 12.62 -12.89 -0.44
N PHE A 111 13.67 -13.68 -0.26
CA PHE A 111 15.05 -13.27 -0.53
C PHE A 111 15.36 -13.05 -2.01
N SER A 112 14.51 -13.55 -2.91
CA SER A 112 14.63 -13.32 -4.35
C SER A 112 14.06 -11.97 -4.80
N TYR A 113 13.21 -11.34 -3.98
CA TYR A 113 12.66 -10.02 -4.26
C TYR A 113 13.66 -8.94 -3.88
N ARG A 114 13.79 -7.93 -4.74
CA ARG A 114 14.45 -6.66 -4.40
C ARG A 114 13.42 -5.69 -3.86
N LEU A 115 13.80 -4.90 -2.87
CA LEU A 115 12.96 -3.82 -2.36
C LEU A 115 12.79 -2.78 -3.47
N GLY A 116 11.55 -2.57 -3.92
CA GLY A 116 11.22 -1.55 -4.91
C GLY A 116 10.94 -0.21 -4.24
N TYR A 117 9.78 -0.11 -3.63
CA TYR A 117 9.32 1.12 -2.99
C TYR A 117 8.23 0.83 -1.95
N LEU A 118 7.96 1.83 -1.12
CA LEU A 118 6.83 1.83 -0.21
C LEU A 118 5.67 2.58 -0.87
N LYS A 119 4.47 2.01 -0.84
CA LYS A 119 3.26 2.63 -1.39
C LYS A 119 2.23 2.79 -0.30
N LEU A 120 1.75 4.01 -0.11
CA LEU A 120 0.59 4.27 0.72
C LEU A 120 -0.65 4.14 -0.16
N ALA A 121 -1.60 3.30 0.24
CA ALA A 121 -2.82 3.08 -0.53
C ALA A 121 -4.00 2.76 0.40
N PRO A 122 -5.25 2.98 -0.02
CA PRO A 122 -6.43 2.55 0.73
C PRO A 122 -6.39 1.07 1.10
N VAL A 123 -6.69 0.77 2.36
CA VAL A 123 -6.99 -0.60 2.80
C VAL A 123 -8.39 -0.95 2.34
N ALA A 124 -8.55 -2.08 1.66
CA ALA A 124 -9.86 -2.57 1.31
C ALA A 124 -10.65 -2.89 2.60
N GLN A 125 -11.73 -2.16 2.85
CA GLN A 125 -12.74 -2.54 3.84
C GLN A 125 -13.61 -3.64 3.21
N ASP A 126 -13.27 -4.89 3.50
CA ASP A 126 -14.08 -6.10 3.36
C ASP A 126 -15.13 -6.10 2.22
N ALA A 127 -14.67 -6.16 0.97
CA ALA A 127 -15.47 -6.79 -0.09
C ALA A 127 -15.14 -8.28 -0.07
N PHE A 128 -16.02 -9.05 0.57
CA PHE A 128 -16.02 -10.52 0.68
C PHE A 128 -15.19 -11.26 -0.38
N VAL A 129 -14.15 -11.92 0.11
CA VAL A 129 -13.41 -12.98 -0.56
C VAL A 129 -14.36 -14.17 -0.74
N THR A 130 -15.00 -14.28 -1.89
CA THR A 130 -15.72 -15.53 -2.26
C THR A 130 -14.98 -16.29 -3.36
N THR A 131 -14.10 -15.66 -4.14
CA THR A 131 -13.38 -16.37 -5.19
C THR A 131 -12.06 -15.68 -5.54
N GLY A 132 -10.97 -15.99 -4.84
CA GLY A 132 -9.58 -15.68 -5.27
C GLY A 132 -9.37 -14.27 -5.85
N GLY A 133 -9.99 -13.26 -5.24
CA GLY A 133 -10.10 -11.92 -5.78
C GLY A 133 -8.75 -11.18 -5.73
N TYR A 134 -8.38 -10.61 -6.86
CA TYR A 134 -7.27 -9.66 -6.99
C TYR A 134 -7.80 -8.26 -6.65
N PHE A 135 -7.18 -7.57 -5.69
CA PHE A 135 -7.47 -6.17 -5.38
C PHE A 135 -6.45 -5.27 -6.06
N ASP A 136 -6.87 -4.57 -7.11
CA ASP A 136 -6.02 -3.62 -7.83
C ASP A 136 -5.80 -2.35 -6.99
N LEU A 137 -4.62 -2.25 -6.38
CA LEU A 137 -4.08 -0.98 -5.92
C LEU A 137 -3.94 -0.10 -7.17
N SER A 138 -4.73 0.98 -7.23
CA SER A 138 -4.71 1.97 -8.31
C SER A 138 -3.30 2.14 -8.89
N GLU A 139 -3.18 1.98 -10.22
CA GLU A 139 -1.93 1.80 -11.02
C GLU A 139 -1.58 0.34 -11.41
N GLY A 140 -2.52 -0.61 -11.35
CA GLY A 140 -2.35 -1.94 -11.96
C GLY A 140 -1.59 -2.94 -11.08
N PHE A 141 -1.58 -2.75 -9.76
CA PHE A 141 -0.94 -3.68 -8.82
C PHE A 141 -1.98 -4.44 -8.01
N ALA A 142 -2.15 -5.73 -8.28
CA ALA A 142 -3.11 -6.53 -7.55
C ALA A 142 -2.53 -7.15 -6.26
N ILE A 143 -3.20 -6.95 -5.12
CA ILE A 143 -3.04 -7.79 -3.92
C ILE A 143 -3.91 -9.03 -4.11
N ARG A 144 -3.30 -10.21 -4.00
CA ARG A 144 -4.02 -11.48 -3.98
C ARG A 144 -4.27 -11.86 -2.52
N TYR A 145 -5.53 -11.95 -2.12
CA TYR A 145 -5.86 -12.54 -0.82
C TYR A 145 -5.71 -14.06 -0.90
N LEU A 146 -5.04 -14.65 0.10
CA LEU A 146 -4.99 -16.09 0.28
C LEU A 146 -6.29 -16.53 0.95
N ASN A 147 -6.96 -17.54 0.41
CA ASN A 147 -8.02 -18.23 1.15
C ASN A 147 -7.36 -18.98 2.32
N THR A 148 -7.80 -18.70 3.54
CA THR A 148 -7.61 -19.59 4.70
C THR A 148 -8.30 -20.93 4.48
#